data_AF-A0AAW0LX35-F1
#
_entry.id   AF-A0AAW0LX35-F1
#
_cell.length_a   1.000
_cell.length_b   1.000
_cell.length_c   1.000
_cell.angle_alpha   90.00
_cell.angle_beta   90.00
_cell.angle_gamma   90.00
#
_symmetry.space_group_name_H-M   'P 1'
#
loop_
_entity.id
_entity.type
_entity.pdbx_description
1 polymer ?
#
loop_
_entity_poly.entity_id
_entity_poly.type
_entity_poly.pdbx_seq_one_letter_code
_entity_poly.pdbx_strand_id
1 'polypeptide(L)'
;MGYPGKFYCPRMNSMNKPTYAAICTHSPTKPVLIFVSSRRQTRLTALDLIQFAASDEHPRQFLNMPEEAFQMVLSQVTDQNLRHTLQFGIGLHHAGLNDKDRSLAEELFANNKIQALLYSLSFIS
;
A
#
# COMPACT_ATOMS: atom_id res chain seq x y z
N MET A 1 -1.96 18.98 13.32
CA MET A 1 -3.41 19.25 13.34
C MET A 1 -4.13 17.91 13.27
N GLY A 2 -4.84 17.52 14.33
CA GLY A 2 -5.53 16.23 14.41
C GLY A 2 -6.90 16.24 13.74
N TYR A 3 -7.39 15.06 13.35
CA TYR A 3 -8.68 14.92 12.65
C TYR A 3 -9.86 15.08 13.63
N PRO A 4 -10.77 16.05 13.41
CA PRO A 4 -11.98 16.16 14.21
C PRO A 4 -12.99 15.10 13.77
N GLY A 5 -13.35 14.20 14.69
CA GLY A 5 -14.41 13.20 14.47
C GLY A 5 -14.37 12.11 15.52
N LYS A 6 -15.44 11.95 16.32
CA LYS A 6 -15.50 10.93 17.40
C LYS A 6 -15.54 9.49 16.89
N PHE A 7 -15.89 9.28 15.62
CA PHE A 7 -16.07 7.97 15.02
C PHE A 7 -14.80 7.50 14.29
N TYR A 8 -14.36 6.29 14.63
CA TYR A 8 -13.09 5.71 14.16
C TYR A 8 -13.03 5.50 12.65
N CYS A 9 -14.07 4.92 12.03
CA CYS A 9 -14.07 4.62 10.60
C CYS A 9 -14.08 5.88 9.70
N PRO A 10 -14.93 6.90 9.96
CA PRO A 10 -14.88 8.16 9.19
C PRO A 10 -13.55 8.92 9.36
N ARG A 11 -12.93 8.83 10.54
CA ARG A 11 -11.62 9.44 10.79
C ARG A 11 -10.53 8.79 9.93
N MET A 12 -10.50 7.47 9.85
CA MET A 12 -9.47 6.77 9.07
C MET A 12 -9.61 7.00 7.57
N ASN A 13 -10.83 7.04 7.03
CA ASN A 13 -11.04 7.35 5.61
C ASN A 13 -10.65 8.78 5.26
N SER A 14 -10.90 9.74 6.16
CA SER A 14 -10.46 11.13 5.94
C SER A 14 -8.93 11.31 5.98
N MET A 15 -8.18 10.32 6.49
CA MET A 15 -6.71 10.31 6.48
C MET A 15 -6.10 9.84 5.16
N ASN A 16 -6.82 9.11 4.30
CA ASN A 16 -6.21 8.51 3.11
C ASN A 16 -5.82 9.56 2.06
N LYS A 17 -6.67 10.55 1.80
CA LYS A 17 -6.39 11.67 0.88
C LYS A 17 -5.16 12.51 1.29
N PRO A 18 -5.05 12.99 2.53
CA PRO A 18 -3.84 13.69 2.99
C PRO A 18 -2.62 12.79 3.09
N THR A 19 -2.79 11.48 3.32
CA THR A 19 -1.67 10.52 3.23
C THR A 19 -1.12 10.46 1.81
N TYR A 20 -1.99 10.35 0.79
CA TYR A 20 -1.58 10.41 -0.62
C TYR A 20 -0.83 11.72 -0.94
N ALA A 21 -1.41 12.88 -0.56
CA ALA A 21 -0.77 14.17 -0.79
C ALA A 21 0.61 14.29 -0.12
N ALA A 22 0.77 13.74 1.08
CA ALA A 22 2.06 13.69 1.78
C ALA A 22 3.09 12.83 1.04
N ILE A 23 2.67 11.69 0.46
CA ILE A 23 3.57 10.85 -0.36
C ILE A 23 4.06 11.64 -1.57
N CYS A 24 3.15 12.23 -2.35
CA CYS A 24 3.52 13.00 -3.54
C CYS A 24 4.44 14.19 -3.21
N THR A 25 4.22 14.84 -2.06
CA THR A 25 5.01 16.01 -1.64
C THR A 25 6.38 15.65 -1.10
N HIS A 26 6.46 14.64 -0.23
CA HIS A 26 7.66 14.37 0.56
C HIS A 26 8.48 13.17 0.07
N SER A 27 7.85 12.26 -0.67
CA SER A 27 8.47 11.01 -1.10
C SER A 27 8.00 10.59 -2.49
N PRO A 28 8.13 11.44 -3.53
CA PRO A 28 7.56 11.18 -4.85
C PRO A 28 8.12 9.92 -5.52
N THR A 29 9.35 9.51 -5.19
CA THR A 29 10.01 8.33 -5.78
C THR A 29 10.65 7.38 -4.76
N LYS A 30 10.66 7.75 -3.47
CA LYS A 30 11.30 6.96 -2.41
C LYS A 30 10.26 6.06 -1.73
N PRO A 31 10.69 4.90 -1.18
CA PRO A 31 9.81 4.00 -0.45
C PRO A 31 9.09 4.66 0.74
N VAL A 32 7.81 4.34 0.93
CA VAL A 32 6.96 4.82 2.03
C VAL A 32 6.30 3.65 2.77
N LEU A 33 6.51 3.63 4.08
CA LEU A 33 5.88 2.68 4.99
C LEU A 33 4.65 3.33 5.64
N ILE A 34 3.49 2.68 5.54
CA ILE A 34 2.22 3.22 6.06
C ILE A 34 1.67 2.29 7.12
N PHE A 35 1.60 2.74 8.37
CA PHE A 35 1.00 1.99 9.45
C PHE A 35 -0.49 2.27 9.56
N VAL A 36 -1.29 1.21 9.59
CA VAL A 36 -2.73 1.26 9.78
C VAL A 36 -3.17 0.33 10.90
N SER A 37 -4.36 0.57 11.41
CA SER A 37 -4.80 -0.01 12.67
C SER A 37 -5.40 -1.41 12.59
N SER A 38 -5.58 -1.98 11.40
CA SER A 38 -6.10 -3.34 11.23
C SER A 38 -5.78 -3.95 9.87
N ARG A 39 -5.91 -5.28 9.75
CA ARG A 39 -5.90 -6.00 8.46
C ARG A 39 -6.91 -5.46 7.46
N ARG A 40 -8.11 -5.09 7.91
CA ARG A 40 -9.13 -4.53 7.01
C ARG A 40 -8.67 -3.18 6.46
N GLN A 41 -8.03 -2.37 7.30
CA GLN A 41 -7.59 -1.04 6.92
C GLN A 41 -6.43 -1.05 5.92
N THR A 42 -5.54 -2.06 5.95
CA THR A 42 -4.45 -2.14 4.95
C THR A 42 -5.04 -2.20 3.55
N ARG A 43 -6.06 -3.03 3.33
CA ARG A 43 -6.72 -3.13 2.03
C ARG A 43 -7.49 -1.87 1.67
N LEU A 44 -8.29 -1.32 2.58
CA LEU A 44 -9.12 -0.15 2.29
C LEU A 44 -8.25 1.09 1.96
N THR A 45 -7.22 1.35 2.76
CA THR A 45 -6.30 2.45 2.48
C THR A 45 -5.53 2.23 1.18
N ALA A 46 -5.09 1.00 0.86
CA ALA A 46 -4.44 0.71 -0.42
C ALA A 46 -5.35 1.03 -1.62
N LEU A 47 -6.62 0.61 -1.58
CA LEU A 47 -7.58 0.88 -2.65
C LEU A 47 -7.83 2.38 -2.83
N ASP A 48 -7.96 3.13 -1.75
CA ASP A 48 -8.13 4.58 -1.82
C ASP A 48 -6.88 5.26 -2.42
N LEU A 49 -5.67 4.83 -2.03
CA LEU A 49 -4.42 5.34 -2.62
C LEU A 49 -4.33 5.06 -4.12
N ILE A 50 -4.75 3.87 -4.56
CA ILE A 50 -4.84 3.51 -5.99
C ILE A 50 -5.82 4.43 -6.69
N GLN A 51 -6.99 4.68 -6.11
CA GLN A 51 -8.01 5.55 -6.70
C GLN A 51 -7.52 6.99 -6.82
N PHE A 52 -6.81 7.51 -5.81
CA PHE A 52 -6.21 8.84 -5.88
C PHE A 52 -5.15 8.93 -6.97
N ALA A 53 -4.24 7.95 -7.06
CA ALA A 53 -3.24 7.89 -8.12
C ALA A 53 -3.87 7.81 -9.51
N ALA A 54 -4.89 6.96 -9.68
CA ALA A 54 -5.61 6.81 -10.94
C ALA A 54 -6.29 8.10 -11.44
N SER A 55 -6.56 9.04 -10.52
CA SER A 55 -7.14 10.35 -10.82
C SER A 55 -6.10 11.46 -11.01
N ASP A 56 -4.82 11.12 -10.93
CA ASP A 56 -3.68 12.03 -11.00
C ASP A 56 -2.89 11.83 -12.32
N GLU A 57 -1.91 12.69 -12.59
CA GLU A 57 -1.11 12.65 -13.83
C GLU A 57 -0.26 11.37 -13.96
N HIS A 58 0.08 10.74 -12.82
CA HIS A 58 1.01 9.60 -12.75
C HIS A 58 0.32 8.38 -12.10
N PRO A 59 -0.62 7.71 -12.80
CA PRO A 59 -1.46 6.65 -12.22
C PRO A 59 -0.70 5.39 -11.79
N ARG A 60 0.55 5.24 -12.24
CA ARG A 60 1.44 4.13 -11.90
C ARG A 60 2.67 4.56 -11.08
N GLN A 61 2.63 5.72 -10.43
CA GLN A 61 3.80 6.27 -9.72
C GLN A 61 4.42 5.31 -8.70
N PHE A 62 3.62 4.41 -8.10
CA PHE A 62 4.10 3.51 -7.06
C PHE A 62 4.83 2.27 -7.60
N LEU A 63 4.83 2.03 -8.92
CA LEU A 63 5.49 0.86 -9.53
C LEU A 63 6.82 1.26 -10.18
N ASN A 64 7.90 0.71 -9.66
CA ASN A 64 9.28 1.00 -10.08
C ASN A 64 9.90 -0.20 -10.81
N MET A 65 9.11 -0.84 -11.67
CA MET A 65 9.57 -1.93 -12.52
C MET A 65 8.72 -2.08 -13.79
N PRO A 66 9.27 -2.66 -14.87
CA PRO A 66 8.51 -2.97 -16.09
C PRO A 66 7.36 -3.93 -15.81
N GLU A 67 6.23 -3.71 -16.48
CA GLU A 67 4.99 -4.48 -16.31
C GLU A 67 5.22 -5.98 -16.59
N GLU A 68 5.95 -6.31 -17.66
CA GLU A 68 6.17 -7.69 -18.09
C GLU A 68 6.92 -8.51 -17.04
N ALA A 69 7.97 -7.92 -16.45
CA ALA A 69 8.72 -8.53 -15.37
C ALA A 69 7.85 -8.69 -14.12
N PHE A 70 6.94 -7.75 -13.90
CA PHE A 70 6.08 -7.76 -12.72
C PHE A 70 4.97 -8.79 -12.80
N GLN A 71 4.44 -9.08 -13.99
CA GLN A 71 3.45 -10.15 -14.16
C GLN A 71 3.98 -11.52 -13.72
N MET A 72 5.29 -11.79 -13.93
CA MET A 72 5.92 -13.02 -13.42
C MET A 72 5.95 -13.05 -11.89
N VAL A 73 6.24 -11.92 -11.25
CA VAL A 73 6.20 -11.79 -9.78
C VAL A 73 4.77 -12.01 -9.26
N LEU A 74 3.78 -11.35 -9.87
CA LEU A 74 2.37 -11.46 -9.48
C LEU A 74 1.80 -12.87 -9.62
N SER A 75 2.36 -13.69 -10.51
CA SER A 75 1.97 -15.09 -10.67
C SER A 75 2.29 -15.96 -9.45
N GLN A 76 3.25 -15.55 -8.63
CA GLN A 76 3.67 -16.24 -7.40
C GLN A 76 2.80 -15.88 -6.20
N VAL A 77 2.04 -14.79 -6.28
CA VAL A 77 1.21 -14.26 -5.19
C VAL A 77 -0.09 -15.04 -5.09
N THR A 78 -0.37 -15.55 -3.89
CA THR A 78 -1.58 -16.37 -3.66
C THR A 78 -2.75 -15.58 -3.08
N ASP A 79 -2.51 -14.58 -2.21
CA ASP A 79 -3.56 -13.71 -1.71
C ASP A 79 -4.06 -12.76 -2.81
N GLN A 80 -5.35 -12.83 -3.11
CA GLN A 80 -5.96 -12.05 -4.20
C GLN A 80 -5.94 -10.54 -3.93
N ASN A 81 -6.06 -10.12 -2.67
CA ASN A 81 -6.06 -8.69 -2.35
C ASN A 81 -4.65 -8.13 -2.50
N LEU A 82 -3.63 -8.86 -2.00
CA LEU A 82 -2.23 -8.48 -2.19
C LEU A 82 -1.88 -8.44 -3.68
N ARG A 83 -2.25 -9.46 -4.45
CA ARG A 83 -2.00 -9.50 -5.90
C ARG A 83 -2.63 -8.30 -6.60
N HIS A 84 -3.86 -7.94 -6.25
CA HIS A 84 -4.54 -6.79 -6.82
C HIS A 84 -3.84 -5.46 -6.47
N THR A 85 -3.49 -5.21 -5.22
CA THR A 85 -2.84 -3.95 -4.84
C THR A 85 -1.42 -3.85 -5.39
N LEU A 86 -0.71 -4.98 -5.46
CA LEU A 86 0.65 -5.02 -6.00
C LEU A 86 0.67 -4.55 -7.45
N GLN A 87 -0.33 -4.88 -8.29
CA GLN A 87 -0.44 -4.39 -9.69
C GLN A 87 -0.27 -2.88 -9.83
N PHE A 88 -0.55 -2.13 -8.77
CA PHE A 88 -0.46 -0.67 -8.75
C PHE A 88 0.74 -0.17 -7.94
N GLY A 89 1.69 -1.04 -7.58
CA GLY A 89 2.88 -0.70 -6.81
C GLY A 89 2.65 -0.55 -5.30
N ILE A 90 1.57 -1.14 -4.76
CA ILE A 90 1.22 -1.05 -3.33
C ILE A 90 1.15 -2.43 -2.69
N GLY A 91 2.03 -2.70 -1.73
CA GLY A 91 2.06 -3.94 -0.96
C GLY A 91 1.20 -3.89 0.31
N LEU A 92 0.79 -5.07 0.78
CA LEU A 92 0.11 -5.26 2.06
C LEU A 92 0.96 -6.15 2.97
N HIS A 93 1.00 -5.83 4.25
CA HIS A 93 1.65 -6.64 5.27
C HIS A 93 0.77 -6.75 6.52
N HIS A 94 0.25 -7.95 6.77
CA HIS A 94 -0.59 -8.26 7.94
C HIS A 94 -0.57 -9.74 8.30
N ALA A 95 -1.00 -10.08 9.52
CA ALA A 95 -0.98 -11.46 10.04
C ALA A 95 -1.80 -12.49 9.24
N GLY A 96 -2.79 -12.04 8.46
CA GLY A 96 -3.58 -12.92 7.59
C GLY A 96 -2.93 -13.33 6.26
N LEU A 97 -1.73 -12.85 5.93
CA LEU A 97 -0.96 -13.31 4.77
C LEU A 97 -0.13 -14.54 5.15
N ASN A 98 0.14 -15.43 4.19
CA ASN A 98 1.12 -16.50 4.38
C ASN A 98 2.56 -15.95 4.33
N ASP A 99 3.53 -16.74 4.80
CA ASP A 99 4.94 -16.32 4.87
C ASP A 99 5.52 -15.94 3.50
N LYS A 100 5.18 -16.68 2.45
CA LYS A 100 5.70 -16.44 1.09
C LYS A 100 5.24 -15.08 0.55
N ASP A 101 3.95 -14.80 0.65
CA ASP A 101 3.35 -13.53 0.21
C ASP A 101 3.89 -12.34 1.04
N ARG A 102 4.12 -12.54 2.35
CA ARG A 102 4.75 -11.52 3.21
C ARG A 102 6.18 -11.21 2.76
N SER A 103 7.03 -12.23 2.68
CA SER A 103 8.43 -12.07 2.29
C SER A 103 8.58 -11.44 0.91
N LEU A 104 7.72 -11.83 -0.04
CA LEU A 104 7.73 -11.24 -1.38
C LEU A 104 7.39 -9.74 -1.34
N ALA A 105 6.35 -9.34 -0.61
CA ALA A 105 5.98 -7.93 -0.50
C ALA A 105 7.08 -7.09 0.17
N GLU A 106 7.73 -7.63 1.20
CA GLU A 106 8.87 -7.00 1.88
C GLU A 106 10.09 -6.87 0.95
N GLU A 107 10.42 -7.91 0.18
CA GLU A 107 11.54 -7.90 -0.76
C GLU A 107 11.33 -6.88 -1.89
N LEU A 108 10.11 -6.84 -2.46
CA LEU A 108 9.76 -5.86 -3.48
C LEU A 108 9.88 -4.43 -2.95
N PHE A 109 9.48 -4.18 -1.71
CA PHE A 109 9.58 -2.88 -1.08
C PHE A 109 11.02 -2.50 -0.75
N ALA A 110 11.79 -3.41 -0.15
CA ALA A 110 13.20 -3.20 0.21
C ALA A 110 14.06 -2.88 -1.01
N ASN A 111 13.74 -3.47 -2.15
CA ASN A 111 14.42 -3.21 -3.43
C ASN A 111 13.79 -2.05 -4.24
N ASN A 112 12.89 -1.27 -3.63
CA ASN A 112 12.17 -0.16 -4.25
C ASN A 112 11.52 -0.53 -5.59
N LYS A 113 10.99 -1.76 -5.73
CA LYS A 113 10.20 -2.21 -6.89
C LYS A 113 8.74 -1.79 -6.76
N ILE A 114 8.25 -1.76 -5.52
CA ILE A 114 7.01 -1.10 -5.12
C ILE A 114 7.36 0.04 -4.18
N GLN A 115 6.67 1.17 -4.30
CA GLN A 115 6.97 2.37 -3.53
C GLN A 115 6.27 2.37 -2.17
N ALA A 116 5.10 1.74 -2.03
CA ALA A 116 4.31 1.80 -0.81
C ALA A 116 4.06 0.41 -0.21
N LEU A 117 4.17 0.30 1.11
CA LEU A 117 3.85 -0.92 1.86
C LEU A 117 3.02 -0.59 3.10
N LEU A 118 1.82 -1.19 3.21
CA LEU A 118 0.90 -0.98 4.33
C LEU A 118 1.05 -2.07 5.40
N TYR A 119 1.41 -1.67 6.61
CA TYR A 119 1.51 -2.56 7.78
C TYR A 119 0.31 -2.41 8.70
N SER A 120 -0.29 -3.53 9.11
CA SER A 120 -1.23 -3.52 10.25
C SER A 120 -0.46 -3.49 11.57
N LEU A 121 -0.83 -2.61 12.51
CA LEU A 121 -0.21 -2.45 13.83
C LEU A 121 -0.24 -3.71 14.72
N SER A 122 -1.04 -4.73 14.38
CA SER A 122 -1.03 -6.05 15.04
C SER A 122 0.29 -6.83 14.90
N PHE A 123 1.31 -6.25 14.25
CA PHE A 123 2.61 -6.86 13.99
C PHE A 123 3.77 -6.17 14.75
N ILE A 124 3.47 -5.19 15.61
CA ILE A 124 4.46 -4.47 16.45
C ILE A 124 4.36 -4.89 17.93
N SER A 125 3.60 -5.96 18.24
CA SER A 125 3.44 -6.49 19.60
C SER A 125 4.16 -7.81 19.79
#